data_AF-A0A2S2N8B0-F1
#
_entry.id   AF-A0A2S2N8B0-F1
#
_cell.length_a   1.000
_cell.length_b   1.000
_cell.length_c   1.000
_cell.angle_alpha   90.00
_cell.angle_beta   90.00
_cell.angle_gamma   90.00
#
_symmetry.space_group_name_H-M   'P 1'
#
loop_
_entity.id
_entity.type
_entity.pdbx_description
1 polymer ?
#
loop_
_entity_poly.entity_id
_entity_poly.type
_entity_poly.pdbx_seq_one_letter_code
_entity_poly.pdbx_strand_id
1 'polypeptide(L)'
;GVPNDTWHITKLNDGHDLCETYPAILAVPAGATDEIIRNAAAFRSRGRIPVLSWLHSESQATITRASQPLVGVGGKRCRDDERYTQLIIDANAQSHKLYIMDARPRYSHYYLSNYYCCSYSNFML
;
A
#
# COMPACT_ATOMS: atom_id res chain seq x y z
N GLY A 1 3.54 -19.96 2.69
CA GLY A 1 3.15 -19.09 3.83
C GLY A 1 4.08 -17.90 3.88
N VAL A 2 3.88 -16.96 4.82
CA VAL A 2 4.74 -15.76 5.01
C VAL A 2 5.61 -15.98 6.26
N PRO A 3 6.91 -15.65 6.25
CA PRO A 3 7.68 -15.01 5.19
C PRO A 3 7.96 -15.92 3.97
N ASN A 4 8.13 -15.32 2.79
CA ASN A 4 8.53 -15.96 1.53
C ASN A 4 9.32 -14.98 0.64
N ASP A 5 9.63 -15.37 -0.60
CA ASP A 5 10.44 -14.57 -1.54
C ASP A 5 9.76 -13.24 -1.97
N THR A 6 8.44 -13.11 -1.82
CA THR A 6 7.68 -11.93 -2.26
C THR A 6 7.19 -11.06 -1.10
N TRP A 7 7.09 -11.60 0.11
CA TRP A 7 6.63 -10.92 1.32
C TRP A 7 7.54 -11.22 2.51
N HIS A 8 8.03 -10.17 3.16
CA HIS A 8 8.85 -10.28 4.35
C HIS A 8 8.18 -9.64 5.57
N ILE A 9 8.64 -10.04 6.75
CA ILE A 9 8.20 -9.48 8.02
C ILE A 9 9.19 -8.42 8.47
N THR A 10 8.71 -7.18 8.64
CA THR A 10 9.50 -6.07 9.16
C THR A 10 9.17 -5.78 10.62
N LYS A 11 10.20 -5.34 11.36
CA LYS A 11 10.13 -4.86 12.76
C LYS A 11 10.22 -3.35 12.86
N LEU A 12 10.06 -2.63 11.75
CA LEU A 12 10.12 -1.16 11.73
C LEU A 12 9.09 -0.48 12.62
N ASN A 13 8.01 -1.17 12.99
CA ASN A 13 6.98 -0.64 13.86
C ASN A 13 7.04 -1.21 15.29
N ASP A 14 8.13 -1.86 15.70
CA ASP A 14 8.25 -2.50 17.03
C ASP A 14 8.04 -1.49 18.18
N GLY A 15 8.55 -0.26 18.01
CA GLY A 15 8.34 0.86 18.92
C GLY A 15 7.07 1.67 18.68
N HIS A 16 6.22 1.27 17.73
CA HIS A 16 5.03 2.02 17.29
C HIS A 16 5.28 3.43 16.70
N ASP A 17 6.55 3.78 16.42
CA ASP A 17 6.95 5.08 15.86
C ASP A 17 6.49 5.29 14.41
N LEU A 18 6.43 4.21 13.62
CA LEU A 18 5.98 4.28 12.22
C LEU A 18 4.47 4.48 12.12
N CYS A 19 3.71 3.75 12.93
CA CYS A 19 2.27 3.85 13.04
C CYS A 19 1.77 3.29 14.37
N GLU A 20 1.34 4.19 15.26
CA GLU A 20 0.80 3.87 16.58
C GLU A 20 -0.42 2.92 16.55
N THR A 21 -1.20 2.97 15.47
CA THR A 21 -2.44 2.19 15.33
C THR A 21 -2.26 0.84 14.64
N TYR A 22 -1.04 0.52 14.21
CA TYR A 22 -0.70 -0.75 13.59
C TYR A 22 0.04 -1.66 14.59
N PRO A 23 0.03 -2.99 14.37
CA PRO A 23 0.79 -3.91 15.20
C PRO A 23 2.30 -3.68 15.07
N ALA A 24 3.07 -4.14 16.05
CA ALA A 24 4.52 -4.06 16.08
C ALA A 24 5.19 -4.71 14.86
N ILE A 25 4.58 -5.81 14.38
CA ILE A 25 5.09 -6.63 13.30
C ILE A 25 4.22 -6.40 12.05
N LEU A 26 4.86 -6.05 10.93
CA LEU A 26 4.17 -5.80 9.66
C LEU A 26 4.68 -6.72 8.56
N ALA A 27 3.78 -7.21 7.72
CA ALA A 27 4.09 -7.96 6.52
C ALA A 27 4.06 -7.02 5.31
N VAL A 28 5.20 -6.88 4.65
CA VAL A 28 5.45 -5.91 3.57
C VAL A 28 6.12 -6.59 2.37
N PRO A 29 6.07 -6.02 1.15
CA PRO A 29 6.72 -6.61 -0.02
C PRO A 29 8.23 -6.80 0.21
N ALA A 30 8.79 -7.93 -0.26
CA ALA A 30 10.20 -8.26 -0.06
C ALA A 30 11.17 -7.19 -0.61
N GLY A 31 10.82 -6.53 -1.71
CA GLY A 31 11.62 -5.46 -2.31
C GLY A 31 11.48 -4.09 -1.66
N ALA A 32 10.67 -3.93 -0.61
CA ALA A 32 10.48 -2.65 0.06
C ALA A 32 11.59 -2.39 1.09
N THR A 33 12.42 -1.37 0.85
CA THR A 33 13.44 -0.93 1.81
C THR A 33 12.82 -0.11 2.93
N ASP A 34 13.51 -0.03 4.07
CA ASP A 34 13.07 0.76 5.23
C ASP A 34 12.81 2.23 4.89
N GLU A 35 13.61 2.81 3.98
CA GLU A 35 13.43 4.18 3.51
C GLU A 35 12.12 4.35 2.73
N ILE A 36 11.83 3.45 1.79
CA ILE A 36 10.57 3.46 1.03
C ILE A 36 9.40 3.32 2.00
N ILE A 37 9.50 2.44 3.00
CA ILE A 37 8.46 2.21 4.01
C ILE A 37 8.18 3.48 4.81
N ARG A 38 9.24 4.15 5.33
CA ARG A 38 9.10 5.38 6.12
C ARG A 38 8.52 6.52 5.28
N ASN A 39 8.98 6.70 4.04
CA ASN A 39 8.49 7.75 3.16
C ASN A 39 7.03 7.52 2.71
N ALA A 40 6.66 6.27 2.41
CA ALA A 40 5.28 5.89 2.13
C ALA A 40 4.38 6.11 3.36
N ALA A 41 4.86 5.78 4.57
CA ALA A 41 4.12 6.04 5.80
C ALA A 41 3.84 7.53 6.01
N ALA A 42 4.83 8.40 5.78
CA ALA A 42 4.65 9.85 5.86
C ALA A 42 3.60 10.39 4.88
N PHE A 43 3.37 9.71 3.75
CA PHE A 43 2.35 10.08 2.76
C PHE A 43 0.97 9.46 3.02
N ARG A 44 0.84 8.53 3.97
CA ARG A 44 -0.41 7.86 4.32
C ARG A 44 -0.99 8.44 5.61
N SER A 45 -2.31 8.63 5.65
CA SER A 45 -2.97 9.16 6.85
C SER A 45 -2.66 8.32 8.09
N ARG A 46 -2.06 8.94 9.11
CA ARG A 46 -1.61 8.28 10.36
C ARG A 46 -0.54 7.18 10.16
N GLY A 47 0.25 7.23 9.09
CA GLY A 47 1.32 6.24 8.86
C GLY A 47 0.82 4.85 8.44
N ARG A 48 -0.47 4.70 8.12
CA ARG A 48 -1.10 3.40 7.83
C ARG A 48 -0.84 2.97 6.39
N ILE A 49 0.39 2.53 6.14
CA ILE A 49 0.83 1.98 4.85
C ILE A 49 0.04 0.73 4.45
N PRO A 50 0.03 0.36 3.16
CA PRO A 50 -0.50 -0.92 2.74
C PRO A 50 0.26 -2.08 3.39
N VAL A 51 -0.42 -2.91 4.17
CA VAL A 51 0.16 -4.09 4.82
C VAL A 51 -0.65 -5.33 4.48
N LEU A 52 0.02 -6.47 4.37
CA LEU A 52 -0.62 -7.74 4.03
C LEU A 52 -1.61 -8.15 5.12
N SER A 53 -2.84 -8.44 4.71
CA SER A 53 -3.89 -9.00 5.58
C SER A 53 -4.18 -10.46 5.24
N TRP A 54 -4.06 -10.83 3.97
CA TRP A 54 -4.29 -12.20 3.50
C TRP A 54 -3.52 -12.48 2.20
N LEU A 55 -3.09 -13.73 2.04
CA LEU A 55 -2.36 -14.24 0.87
C LEU A 55 -2.99 -15.57 0.43
N HIS A 56 -3.35 -15.66 -0.85
CA HIS A 56 -3.83 -16.91 -1.45
C HIS A 56 -2.68 -17.88 -1.70
N SER A 57 -2.83 -19.15 -1.31
CA SER A 57 -1.75 -20.15 -1.37
C SER A 57 -1.31 -20.53 -2.78
N GLU A 58 -2.23 -20.57 -3.74
CA GLU A 58 -1.94 -21.02 -5.11
C GLU A 58 -1.60 -19.85 -6.02
N SER A 59 -2.52 -18.89 -6.14
CA SER A 59 -2.36 -17.75 -7.05
C SER A 59 -1.42 -16.65 -6.56
N GLN A 60 -1.03 -16.67 -5.28
CA GLN A 60 -0.28 -15.60 -4.62
C GLN A 60 -0.97 -14.22 -4.67
N ALA A 61 -2.28 -14.18 -4.95
CA ALA A 61 -3.06 -12.95 -4.84
C ALA A 61 -3.13 -12.48 -3.39
N THR A 62 -3.03 -11.17 -3.18
CA THR A 62 -2.94 -10.58 -1.84
C THR A 62 -4.09 -9.62 -1.58
N ILE A 63 -4.50 -9.56 -0.32
CA ILE A 63 -5.34 -8.48 0.19
C ILE A 63 -4.47 -7.66 1.11
N THR A 64 -4.28 -6.39 0.76
CA THR A 64 -3.57 -5.41 1.60
C THR A 64 -4.57 -4.37 2.12
N ARG A 65 -4.29 -3.84 3.31
CA ARG A 65 -5.09 -2.78 3.94
C ARG A 65 -4.24 -1.55 4.19
N ALA A 66 -4.79 -0.36 3.95
CA ALA A 66 -4.10 0.92 4.13
C ALA A 66 -5.09 2.03 4.51
N SER A 67 -4.58 3.19 4.90
CA SER A 67 -5.36 4.43 4.89
C SER A 67 -5.29 5.14 3.53
N GLN A 68 -6.13 6.17 3.37
CA GLN A 68 -6.02 7.10 2.25
C GLN A 68 -4.63 7.78 2.19
N PRO A 69 -4.09 8.02 0.99
CA PRO A 69 -2.93 8.89 0.78
C PRO A 69 -3.26 10.37 1.02
N LEU A 70 -2.24 11.15 1.38
CA LEU A 70 -2.30 12.58 1.71
C LEU A 70 -2.11 13.47 0.47
N VAL A 71 -2.85 13.16 -0.59
CA VAL A 71 -2.81 13.86 -1.89
C VAL A 71 -3.21 15.34 -1.74
N GLY A 72 -4.25 15.60 -0.95
CA GLY A 72 -4.81 16.93 -0.72
C GLY A 72 -5.36 17.61 -2.00
N VAL A 73 -5.70 18.89 -1.89
CA VAL A 73 -6.23 19.69 -3.01
C VAL A 73 -5.18 19.92 -4.09
N GLY A 74 -3.89 19.95 -3.71
CA GLY A 74 -2.78 20.23 -4.62
C GLY A 74 -2.29 19.04 -5.45
N GLY A 75 -2.95 17.88 -5.39
CA GLY A 75 -2.55 16.72 -6.20
C GLY A 75 -1.16 16.17 -5.87
N LYS A 76 -0.74 16.24 -4.58
CA LYS A 76 0.59 15.80 -4.17
C LYS A 76 0.81 14.32 -4.51
N ARG A 77 2.04 13.99 -4.90
CA ARG A 77 2.47 12.62 -5.19
C ARG A 77 3.66 12.23 -4.34
N CYS A 78 3.75 10.94 -4.05
CA CYS A 78 4.88 10.34 -3.35
C CYS A 78 5.45 9.21 -4.20
N ARG A 79 6.68 9.38 -4.67
CA ARG A 79 7.37 8.40 -5.51
C ARG A 79 7.58 7.07 -4.77
N ASP A 80 7.81 7.13 -3.47
CA ASP A 80 8.00 5.93 -2.65
C ASP A 80 6.68 5.20 -2.39
N ASP A 81 5.55 5.90 -2.19
CA ASP A 81 4.22 5.25 -2.09
C ASP A 81 3.81 4.59 -3.42
N GLU A 82 4.11 5.23 -4.55
CA GLU A 82 3.88 4.66 -5.89
C GLU A 82 4.78 3.44 -6.12
N ARG A 83 6.06 3.54 -5.77
CA ARG A 83 6.99 2.41 -5.86
C ARG A 83 6.57 1.26 -4.94
N TYR A 84 6.14 1.56 -3.73
CA TYR A 84 5.64 0.59 -2.77
C TYR A 84 4.41 -0.14 -3.32
N THR A 85 3.48 0.60 -3.92
CA THR A 85 2.29 0.02 -4.57
C THR A 85 2.69 -0.84 -5.78
N GLN A 86 3.70 -0.43 -6.55
CA GLN A 86 4.25 -1.25 -7.63
C GLN A 86 4.87 -2.55 -7.11
N LEU A 87 5.58 -2.53 -5.98
CA LEU A 87 6.13 -3.74 -5.37
C LEU A 87 5.04 -4.73 -4.96
N ILE A 88 3.85 -4.27 -4.56
CA ILE A 88 2.69 -5.14 -4.28
C ILE A 88 2.18 -5.80 -5.57
N ILE A 89 2.18 -5.08 -6.69
CA ILE A 89 1.85 -5.66 -8.01
C ILE A 89 2.89 -6.70 -8.40
N ASP A 90 4.16 -6.36 -8.30
CA ASP A 90 5.28 -7.23 -8.66
C ASP A 90 5.34 -8.51 -7.79
N ALA A 91 4.82 -8.45 -6.56
CA ALA A 91 4.71 -9.61 -5.66
C ALA A 91 3.71 -10.68 -6.15
N ASN A 92 2.84 -10.36 -7.12
CA ASN A 92 1.93 -11.31 -7.76
C ASN A 92 2.35 -11.58 -9.21
N ALA A 93 3.05 -12.70 -9.42
CA ALA A 93 3.53 -13.09 -10.75
C ALA A 93 2.41 -13.39 -11.77
N GLN A 94 1.17 -13.64 -11.31
CA GLN A 94 0.05 -14.02 -12.18
C GLN A 94 -0.75 -12.82 -12.70
N SER A 95 -0.58 -11.62 -12.13
CA SER A 95 -1.34 -10.44 -12.53
C SER A 95 -0.54 -9.16 -12.36
N HIS A 96 -0.48 -8.35 -13.42
CA HIS A 96 0.11 -7.01 -13.41
C HIS A 96 -0.91 -5.90 -13.08
N LYS A 97 -2.08 -6.27 -12.55
CA LYS A 97 -3.14 -5.33 -12.17
C LYS A 97 -3.39 -5.36 -10.67
N LEU A 98 -3.39 -4.19 -10.04
CA LEU A 98 -3.85 -3.99 -8.66
C LEU A 98 -5.21 -3.33 -8.65
N TYR A 99 -6.09 -3.85 -7.79
CA TYR A 99 -7.41 -3.29 -7.54
C TYR A 99 -7.38 -2.50 -6.23
N ILE A 100 -7.71 -1.20 -6.30
CA ILE A 100 -7.81 -0.35 -5.11
C ILE A 100 -9.28 -0.12 -4.83
N MET A 101 -9.76 -0.64 -3.70
CA MET A 101 -11.14 -0.53 -3.27
C MET A 101 -11.24 0.47 -2.11
N ASP A 102 -11.71 1.69 -2.39
CA ASP A 102 -12.06 2.65 -1.32
C ASP A 102 -13.48 2.39 -0.84
N ALA A 103 -13.63 2.16 0.47
CA ALA A 103 -14.92 1.88 1.10
C ALA A 103 -15.82 3.13 1.26
N ARG A 104 -15.33 4.33 0.95
CA ARG A 104 -16.07 5.58 1.06
C ARG A 104 -17.06 5.78 -0.11
N PRO A 105 -18.19 6.47 0.12
CA PRO A 105 -19.08 6.89 -0.97
C PRO A 105 -18.37 7.81 -1.96
N ARG A 106 -18.70 7.71 -3.26
CA ARG A 106 -18.05 8.45 -4.36
C ARG A 106 -17.90 9.97 -4.11
N TYR A 107 -18.90 10.60 -3.48
CA TYR A 107 -18.87 12.04 -3.19
C TYR A 107 -17.77 12.48 -2.22
N SER A 108 -17.23 11.57 -1.42
CA SER A 108 -16.13 11.87 -0.49
C SER A 108 -14.74 11.53 -1.05
N HIS A 109 -14.67 11.05 -2.31
CA HIS A 109 -13.49 10.48 -2.95
C HIS A 109 -12.80 11.40 -3.98
N TYR A 110 -13.25 12.65 -4.16
CA TYR A 110 -12.76 13.57 -5.21
C TYR A 110 -11.23 13.73 -5.29
N TYR A 111 -10.51 13.50 -4.20
CA TYR A 111 -9.04 13.64 -4.14
C TYR A 111 -8.27 12.38 -4.58
N LEU A 112 -8.89 11.21 -4.55
CA LEU A 112 -8.23 9.96 -4.90
C LEU A 112 -8.38 9.60 -6.38
N SER A 113 -9.46 10.04 -7.04
CA SER A 113 -9.63 9.79 -8.48
C SER A 113 -8.45 10.36 -9.30
N ASN A 114 -7.92 11.53 -8.94
CA ASN A 114 -6.79 12.14 -9.64
C ASN A 114 -5.45 11.44 -9.35
N TYR A 115 -5.23 10.92 -8.14
CA TYR A 115 -4.00 10.22 -7.79
C TYR A 115 -3.90 8.85 -8.48
N TYR A 116 -5.02 8.12 -8.53
CA TYR A 116 -5.07 6.79 -9.11
C TYR A 116 -5.30 6.79 -10.63
N CYS A 117 -6.04 7.76 -11.19
CA CYS A 117 -6.20 7.89 -12.65
C CYS A 117 -4.87 8.24 -13.34
N CYS A 118 -4.00 9.03 -12.68
CA CYS A 118 -2.67 9.36 -13.20
C CYS A 118 -1.61 8.27 -13.00
N SER A 119 -1.78 7.33 -12.06
CA SER A 119 -0.78 6.30 -11.75
C SER A 119 -1.18 4.89 -12.21
N TYR A 120 -2.48 4.60 -12.31
CA TYR A 120 -3.04 3.33 -12.71
C TYR A 120 -4.18 3.59 -13.68
N SER A 121 -3.82 3.82 -14.95
CA SER A 121 -4.75 3.97 -16.06
C SER A 121 -5.50 2.66 -16.28
N ASN A 122 -6.62 2.49 -15.56
CA ASN A 122 -7.82 1.70 -15.89
C ASN A 122 -8.66 1.46 -14.63
N PHE A 123 -9.22 2.51 -14.01
CA PHE A 123 -10.28 2.32 -13.01
C PHE A 123 -11.24 3.51 -12.98
N MET A 124 -12.24 3.45 -13.86
CA MET A 124 -13.52 4.12 -13.66
C MET A 124 -14.58 3.07 -14.03
N LEU A 125 -15.32 2.60 -13.02
CA LEU A 125 -16.63 1.98 -13.24
C LEU A 125 -17.68 3.09 -13.27
#